data_AF-A0A397SDM2-F1
#
_entry.id   AF-A0A397SDM2-F1
#
_cell.length_a   1.000
_cell.length_b   1.000
_cell.length_c   1.000
_cell.angle_alpha   90.00
_cell.angle_beta   90.00
_cell.angle_gamma   90.00
#
_symmetry.space_group_name_H-M   'P 1'
#
loop_
_entity.id
_entity.type
_entity.pdbx_description
1 polymer ?
#
loop_
_entity_poly.entity_id
_entity_poly.type
_entity_poly.pdbx_seq_one_letter_code
_entity_poly.pdbx_strand_id
1 'polypeptide(L)'
;MSLWDTDNLKEDREAWWKFGKKLSKSKWEEASLLYVLATKVSWKEYAEKTDKYKIHGWWEWKAGTVRVIQLPSIFHDEAISAITAPIIAATFGLRGTNQAIRNPRSTTTKSRRSGYEADDSFTPSARPCVNRGGSDGRNQPWPTLVSVRQMT
;
A
#
# COMPACT_ATOMS: atom_id res chain seq x y z
N MET A 1 -18.45 18.69 -20.56
CA MET A 1 -17.74 17.43 -20.90
C MET A 1 -18.75 16.52 -21.56
N SER A 2 -18.49 16.06 -22.79
CA SER A 2 -19.47 15.24 -23.52
C SER A 2 -19.51 13.80 -22.98
N LEU A 3 -20.61 13.08 -23.20
CA LEU A 3 -20.73 11.66 -22.83
C LEU A 3 -19.62 10.81 -23.46
N TRP A 4 -19.24 11.13 -24.70
CA TRP A 4 -18.14 10.51 -25.44
C TRP A 4 -16.78 10.75 -24.77
N ASP A 5 -16.53 11.95 -24.22
CA ASP A 5 -15.29 12.25 -23.50
C ASP A 5 -15.19 11.44 -22.20
N THR A 6 -16.30 11.25 -21.49
CA THR A 6 -16.34 10.46 -20.25
C THR A 6 -16.11 8.97 -20.46
N ASP A 7 -16.67 8.38 -21.52
CA ASP A 7 -16.49 6.95 -21.82
C ASP A 7 -15.05 6.64 -22.25
N ASN A 8 -14.47 7.49 -23.10
CA ASN A 8 -13.06 7.38 -23.49
C ASN A 8 -12.12 7.48 -22.28
N LEU A 9 -12.41 8.40 -21.35
CA LEU A 9 -11.61 8.54 -20.12
C LEU A 9 -11.74 7.35 -19.18
N LYS A 10 -12.92 6.75 -19.10
CA LYS A 10 -13.13 5.54 -18.31
C LYS A 10 -12.31 4.39 -18.87
N GLU A 11 -12.36 4.16 -20.17
CA GLU A 11 -11.57 3.12 -20.84
C GLU A 11 -10.06 3.35 -20.64
N ASP A 12 -9.62 4.60 -20.76
CA ASP A 12 -8.22 4.98 -20.56
C ASP A 12 -7.76 4.78 -19.12
N ARG A 13 -8.64 4.95 -18.13
CA ARG A 13 -8.33 4.66 -16.72
C ARG A 13 -8.33 3.15 -16.45
N GLU A 14 -9.27 2.40 -17.02
CA GLU A 14 -9.32 0.93 -16.94
C GLU A 14 -8.09 0.25 -17.56
N ALA A 15 -7.43 0.89 -18.53
CA ALA A 15 -6.16 0.42 -19.09
C ALA A 15 -5.09 0.16 -18.01
N TRP A 16 -5.13 0.91 -16.90
CA TRP A 16 -4.20 0.69 -15.80
C TRP A 16 -4.40 -0.69 -15.16
N TRP A 17 -5.65 -1.12 -14.96
CA TRP A 17 -5.96 -2.46 -14.48
C TRP A 17 -5.69 -3.55 -15.54
N LYS A 18 -6.03 -3.28 -16.80
CA LYS A 18 -5.91 -4.25 -17.91
C LYS A 18 -4.45 -4.56 -18.23
N PHE A 19 -3.60 -3.53 -18.25
CA PHE A 19 -2.24 -3.63 -18.77
C PHE A 19 -1.14 -3.23 -17.78
N GLY A 20 -1.50 -2.80 -16.57
CA GLY A 20 -0.54 -2.27 -15.60
C GLY A 20 0.03 -0.89 -15.97
N LYS A 21 -0.51 -0.24 -17.01
CA LYS A 21 0.01 1.01 -17.55
C LYS A 21 -0.96 2.17 -17.33
N LYS A 22 -0.46 3.22 -16.68
CA LYS A 22 -1.15 4.51 -16.58
C LYS A 22 -0.97 5.26 -17.91
N LEU A 23 -2.05 5.54 -18.64
CA LEU A 23 -1.97 6.33 -19.87
C LEU A 23 -1.97 7.83 -19.53
N SER A 24 -1.21 8.62 -20.28
CA SER A 24 -1.16 10.08 -20.09
C SER A 24 -2.52 10.73 -20.33
N LYS A 25 -3.28 10.22 -21.29
CA LYS A 25 -4.63 10.69 -21.64
C LYS A 25 -5.72 10.34 -20.61
N SER A 26 -5.42 9.54 -19.59
CA SER A 26 -6.38 9.14 -18.55
C SER A 26 -6.75 10.27 -17.57
N LYS A 27 -6.08 11.43 -17.64
CA LYS A 27 -6.32 12.62 -16.79
C LYS A 27 -6.54 12.28 -15.32
N TRP A 28 -5.53 11.68 -14.69
CA TRP A 28 -5.66 11.18 -13.32
C TRP A 28 -5.68 12.29 -12.27
N GLU A 29 -5.13 13.45 -12.60
CA GLU A 29 -5.20 14.70 -11.85
C GLU A 29 -6.63 15.24 -11.70
N GLU A 30 -7.53 14.91 -12.63
CA GLU A 30 -8.95 15.26 -12.57
C GLU A 30 -9.80 14.19 -11.87
N ALA A 31 -9.21 13.05 -11.47
CA ALA A 31 -9.95 11.94 -10.87
C ALA A 31 -10.10 12.09 -9.35
N SER A 32 -11.31 11.84 -8.83
CA SER A 32 -11.50 11.63 -7.40
C SER A 32 -10.86 10.31 -6.98
N LEU A 33 -10.00 10.35 -5.95
CA LEU A 33 -9.40 9.15 -5.36
C LEU A 33 -10.47 8.24 -4.73
N LEU A 34 -10.07 6.99 -4.46
CA LEU A 34 -10.96 5.84 -4.31
C LEU A 34 -11.68 5.48 -5.62
N TYR A 35 -11.09 5.88 -6.76
CA TYR A 35 -11.59 5.60 -8.10
C TYR A 35 -11.70 4.09 -8.34
N VAL A 36 -12.87 3.61 -8.75
CA VAL A 36 -13.10 2.20 -9.04
C VAL A 36 -12.48 1.83 -10.38
N LEU A 37 -11.42 1.03 -10.35
CA LEU A 37 -10.72 0.52 -11.53
C LEU A 37 -11.37 -0.73 -12.11
N ALA A 38 -11.85 -1.61 -11.25
CA ALA A 38 -12.44 -2.88 -11.63
C ALA A 38 -13.36 -3.41 -10.53
N THR A 39 -14.37 -4.20 -10.93
CA THR A 39 -15.29 -4.90 -10.03
C THR A 39 -15.32 -6.38 -10.37
N LYS A 40 -15.86 -7.20 -9.46
CA LYS A 40 -15.92 -8.67 -9.59
C LYS A 40 -14.55 -9.33 -9.75
N VAL A 41 -13.51 -8.68 -9.23
CA VAL A 41 -12.12 -9.18 -9.27
C VAL A 41 -11.89 -10.12 -8.11
N SER A 42 -11.45 -11.35 -8.37
CA SER A 42 -11.09 -12.27 -7.28
C SER A 42 -9.82 -11.79 -6.55
N TRP A 43 -9.68 -12.16 -5.28
CA TRP A 43 -8.44 -11.86 -4.53
C TRP A 43 -7.19 -12.40 -5.25
N LYS A 44 -7.28 -13.61 -5.81
CA LYS A 44 -6.18 -14.26 -6.52
C LYS A 44 -5.76 -13.45 -7.75
N GLU A 45 -6.73 -13.04 -8.57
CA GLU A 45 -6.47 -12.21 -9.75
C GLU A 45 -5.84 -10.86 -9.38
N TYR A 46 -6.34 -10.22 -8.33
CA TYR A 46 -5.74 -9.01 -7.79
C TYR A 46 -4.28 -9.21 -7.42
N ALA A 47 -3.99 -10.21 -6.57
CA ALA A 47 -2.63 -10.48 -6.12
C ALA A 47 -1.68 -10.81 -7.28
N GLU A 48 -2.11 -11.64 -8.23
CA GLU A 48 -1.32 -11.99 -9.40
C GLU A 48 -1.01 -10.78 -10.28
N LYS A 49 -1.99 -9.88 -10.48
CA LYS A 49 -1.78 -8.67 -11.28
C LYS A 49 -0.90 -7.63 -10.60
N THR A 50 -1.10 -7.37 -9.30
CA THR A 50 -0.23 -6.44 -8.57
C THR A 50 1.22 -6.92 -8.61
N ASP A 51 1.44 -8.21 -8.45
CA ASP A 51 2.79 -8.80 -8.47
C ASP A 51 3.37 -8.78 -9.89
N LYS A 52 2.59 -9.13 -10.92
CA LYS A 52 2.99 -9.10 -12.34
C LYS A 52 3.41 -7.70 -12.79
N TYR A 53 2.64 -6.68 -12.44
CA TYR A 53 2.88 -5.30 -12.86
C TYR A 53 3.75 -4.51 -11.88
N LYS A 54 4.20 -5.13 -10.77
CA LYS A 54 4.94 -4.47 -9.68
C LYS A 54 4.22 -3.22 -9.16
N ILE A 55 2.90 -3.28 -9.10
CA ILE A 55 2.08 -2.19 -8.58
C ILE A 55 1.92 -2.38 -7.08
N HIS A 56 2.52 -1.46 -6.35
CA HIS A 56 2.50 -1.39 -4.89
C HIS A 56 2.15 0.05 -4.44
N GLY A 57 1.30 0.20 -3.44
CA GLY A 57 0.88 1.45 -2.78
C GLY A 57 -0.29 2.15 -3.47
N TRP A 58 -0.56 1.84 -4.73
CA TRP A 58 -1.51 2.63 -5.54
C TRP A 58 -2.91 2.05 -5.58
N TRP A 59 -3.02 0.73 -5.46
CA TRP A 59 -4.29 0.00 -5.56
C TRP A 59 -4.67 -0.63 -4.22
N GLU A 60 -5.96 -0.69 -3.95
CA GLU A 60 -6.53 -1.45 -2.85
C GLU A 60 -7.59 -2.39 -3.39
N TRP A 61 -7.61 -3.62 -2.88
CA TRP A 61 -8.69 -4.57 -3.12
C TRP A 61 -9.55 -4.73 -1.87
N LYS A 62 -10.86 -4.55 -2.06
CA LYS A 62 -11.85 -4.77 -1.01
C LYS A 62 -13.13 -5.37 -1.62
N ALA A 63 -13.51 -6.54 -1.13
CA ALA A 63 -14.76 -7.22 -1.47
C ALA A 63 -15.04 -7.32 -2.99
N GLY A 64 -14.01 -7.65 -3.77
CA GLY A 64 -14.13 -7.81 -5.22
C GLY A 64 -13.99 -6.52 -6.03
N THR A 65 -13.74 -5.38 -5.39
CA THR A 65 -13.50 -4.09 -6.05
C THR A 65 -12.04 -3.69 -5.91
N VAL A 66 -11.43 -3.28 -7.03
CA VAL A 66 -10.11 -2.66 -7.07
C VAL A 66 -10.29 -1.15 -7.16
N ARG A 67 -9.64 -0.41 -6.26
CA ARG A 67 -9.68 1.06 -6.23
C ARG A 67 -8.28 1.64 -6.33
N VAL A 68 -8.16 2.79 -6.98
CA VAL A 68 -6.98 3.65 -6.83
C VAL A 68 -7.13 4.41 -5.53
N ILE A 69 -6.26 4.11 -4.57
CA ILE A 69 -6.21 4.83 -3.30
C ILE A 69 -5.23 6.00 -3.34
N GLN A 70 -4.26 5.96 -4.25
CA GLN A 70 -3.23 6.96 -4.36
C GLN A 70 -2.65 7.02 -5.78
N LEU A 71 -2.15 8.20 -6.14
CA LEU A 71 -1.35 8.41 -7.35
C LEU A 71 0.10 8.66 -6.95
N PRO A 72 1.09 8.14 -7.72
CA PRO A 72 2.48 8.46 -7.49
C PRO A 72 2.68 9.98 -7.60
N SER A 73 3.30 10.56 -6.58
CA SER A 73 3.57 12.00 -6.47
C SER A 73 4.88 12.20 -5.74
N ILE A 74 5.74 13.07 -6.28
CA ILE A 74 7.01 13.46 -5.63
C ILE A 74 6.77 13.98 -4.22
N PHE A 75 5.69 14.74 -4.02
CA PHE A 75 5.32 15.26 -2.70
C PHE A 75 5.03 14.13 -1.70
N HIS A 76 4.43 13.02 -2.15
CA HIS A 76 4.14 11.88 -1.28
C HIS A 76 5.43 11.16 -0.88
N ASP A 77 6.36 10.95 -1.82
CA ASP A 77 7.66 10.36 -1.53
C ASP A 77 8.49 11.23 -0.57
N GLU A 78 8.44 12.57 -0.75
CA GLU A 78 9.06 13.54 0.14
C GLU A 78 8.42 13.52 1.54
N ALA A 79 7.09 13.46 1.62
CA ALA A 79 6.37 13.40 2.90
C ALA A 79 6.68 12.10 3.67
N ILE A 80 6.71 10.95 2.98
CA ILE A 80 7.15 9.68 3.58
C ILE A 80 8.57 9.82 4.09
N SER A 81 9.48 10.38 3.29
CA SER A 81 10.89 10.56 3.67
C SER A 81 11.03 11.44 4.92
N ALA A 82 10.25 12.52 5.01
CA ALA A 82 10.25 13.41 6.17
C ALA A 82 9.75 12.75 7.47
N ILE A 83 8.81 11.80 7.38
CA ILE A 83 8.31 11.05 8.55
C ILE A 83 9.27 9.92 8.93
N THR A 84 9.82 9.22 7.94
CA THR A 84 10.61 7.99 8.16
C THR A 84 12.04 8.30 8.57
N ALA A 85 12.65 9.38 8.06
CA ALA A 85 14.03 9.74 8.37
C ALA A 85 14.29 9.97 9.88
N PRO A 86 13.45 10.71 10.64
CA PRO A 86 13.62 10.85 12.09
C PRO A 86 13.52 9.52 12.84
N ILE A 87 12.61 8.63 12.43
CA ILE A 87 12.44 7.30 13.06
C ILE A 87 13.70 6.44 12.84
N ILE A 88 14.23 6.45 11.62
CA ILE A 88 15.47 5.75 11.28
C ILE A 88 16.65 6.33 12.07
N ALA A 89 16.75 7.65 12.17
CA ALA A 89 17.81 8.32 12.93
C ALA A 89 17.76 7.95 14.42
N ALA A 90 16.58 8.01 15.04
CA ALA A 90 16.38 7.68 16.45
C ALA A 90 16.70 6.20 16.78
N THR A 91 16.53 5.30 15.80
CA THR A 91 16.75 3.87 15.99
C THR A 91 18.10 3.37 15.46
N PHE A 92 18.91 4.25 14.87
CA PHE A 92 20.19 3.91 14.28
C PHE A 92 21.15 3.27 15.29
N GLY A 93 21.21 3.82 16.51
CA GLY A 93 22.05 3.30 17.59
C GLY A 93 21.63 1.91 18.11
N LEU A 94 20.45 1.43 17.73
CA LEU A 94 19.96 0.11 18.11
C LEU A 94 20.35 -0.96 17.09
N ARG A 95 21.00 -0.61 15.96
CA ARG A 95 21.46 -1.59 14.95
C ARG A 95 22.34 -2.66 15.59
N GLY A 96 22.11 -3.92 15.22
CA GLY A 96 22.82 -5.07 15.79
C GLY A 96 22.26 -5.56 17.13
N THR A 97 21.27 -4.88 17.70
CA THR A 97 20.55 -5.33 18.90
C THR A 97 19.21 -5.98 18.52
N ASN A 98 18.57 -6.64 19.50
CA ASN A 98 17.22 -7.17 19.40
C ASN A 98 16.14 -6.09 19.21
N GLN A 99 16.48 -4.81 19.48
CA GLN A 99 15.58 -3.66 19.34
C GLN A 99 15.77 -2.92 18.01
N ALA A 100 16.70 -3.38 17.15
CA ALA A 100 16.93 -2.74 15.86
C ALA A 100 15.66 -2.79 15.01
N ILE A 101 15.37 -1.71 14.29
CA ILE A 101 14.28 -1.70 13.31
C ILE A 101 14.83 -2.18 11.96
N ARG A 102 14.15 -3.14 11.32
CA ARG A 102 14.47 -3.66 9.98
C ARG A 102 13.46 -3.15 8.94
N ASN A 103 14.00 -2.91 7.74
CA ASN A 103 13.27 -2.72 6.49
C ASN A 103 12.15 -1.65 6.52
N PRO A 104 12.49 -0.35 6.53
CA PRO A 104 11.53 0.68 6.13
C PRO A 104 11.24 0.51 4.64
N ARG A 105 10.20 -0.28 4.32
CA ARG A 105 9.58 -0.35 3.00
C ARG A 105 8.08 -0.54 3.15
N SER A 106 7.34 -0.19 2.11
CA SER A 106 5.95 -0.62 1.94
C SER A 106 5.88 -2.14 2.01
N THR A 107 5.23 -2.66 3.06
CA THR A 107 4.93 -4.09 3.18
C THR A 107 3.47 -4.29 2.81
N THR A 108 3.21 -5.13 1.81
CA THR A 108 1.86 -5.57 1.52
C THR A 108 1.39 -6.51 2.61
N THR A 109 0.42 -6.06 3.41
CA THR A 109 -0.34 -6.93 4.32
C THR A 109 -1.50 -7.54 3.54
N LYS A 110 -1.25 -8.74 3.00
CA LYS A 110 -2.23 -9.54 2.25
C LYS A 110 -3.02 -10.43 3.23
N SER A 111 -4.30 -10.16 3.42
CA SER A 111 -5.25 -11.03 4.13
C SER A 111 -6.29 -11.60 3.16
N ARG A 112 -6.98 -12.68 3.56
CA ARG A 112 -8.01 -13.35 2.73
C ARG A 112 -9.16 -12.43 2.30
N ARG A 113 -9.34 -11.27 2.95
CA ARG A 113 -10.44 -10.31 2.68
C ARG A 113 -10.00 -8.85 2.51
N SER A 114 -8.71 -8.56 2.64
CA SER A 114 -8.16 -7.21 2.49
C SER A 114 -6.69 -7.27 2.10
N GLY A 115 -6.26 -6.40 1.20
CA GLY A 115 -4.84 -6.13 0.98
C GLY A 115 -4.59 -4.68 1.33
N TYR A 116 -3.81 -4.42 2.38
CA TYR A 116 -3.38 -3.07 2.74
C TYR A 116 -1.89 -2.92 2.45
N GLU A 117 -1.51 -1.83 1.81
CA GLU A 117 -0.13 -1.44 1.60
C GLU A 117 0.10 -0.14 2.35
N ALA A 118 0.91 -0.22 3.40
CA ALA A 118 1.34 0.96 4.13
C ALA A 118 2.29 1.79 3.25
N ASP A 119 2.32 3.09 3.47
CA ASP A 119 3.29 3.99 2.83
C ASP A 119 4.71 3.59 3.21
N ASP A 120 4.90 3.30 4.50
CA ASP A 120 6.08 2.64 5.02
C ASP A 120 5.69 1.72 6.17
N SER A 121 6.50 0.71 6.40
CA SER A 121 6.31 -0.22 7.50
C SER A 121 7.62 -0.72 8.03
N PHE A 122 7.62 -1.10 9.30
CA PHE A 122 8.83 -1.56 9.96
C PHE A 122 8.55 -2.64 11.00
N THR A 123 9.54 -3.50 11.22
CA THR A 123 9.51 -4.57 12.22
C THR A 123 10.77 -4.53 13.10
N PRO A 124 10.67 -4.86 14.40
CA PRO A 124 11.84 -5.17 15.21
C PRO A 124 12.65 -6.34 14.62
N SER A 125 13.96 -6.33 14.83
CA SER A 125 14.92 -7.33 14.36
C SER A 125 14.75 -8.67 15.07
N ALA A 126 14.49 -8.63 16.39
CA ALA A 126 14.10 -9.78 17.16
C ALA A 126 12.58 -9.76 17.36
N ARG A 127 11.92 -10.83 16.92
CA ARG A 127 10.52 -11.08 17.25
C ARG A 127 10.48 -11.95 18.50
N PRO A 128 9.83 -11.53 19.61
CA PRO A 128 9.53 -12.46 20.70
C PRO A 128 8.66 -13.60 20.15
N CYS A 129 8.73 -14.80 20.75
CA CYS A 129 7.81 -15.88 20.40
C CYS A 129 6.38 -15.45 20.76
N VAL A 130 5.67 -14.88 19.80
CA VAL A 130 4.28 -14.46 19.99
C VAL A 130 3.37 -15.68 19.95
N ASN A 131 2.42 -15.75 20.88
CA ASN A 131 1.42 -16.80 20.88
C ASN A 131 0.46 -16.64 19.68
N ARG A 132 -0.44 -17.62 19.45
CA ARG A 132 -1.44 -17.55 18.36
C ARG A 132 -2.32 -16.28 18.40
N GLY A 133 -2.41 -15.61 19.55
CA GLY A 133 -3.14 -14.36 19.73
C GLY A 133 -2.34 -13.08 19.47
N GLY A 134 -1.06 -13.17 19.09
CA GLY A 134 -0.21 -12.00 18.81
C GLY A 134 0.33 -11.30 20.05
N SER A 135 0.30 -11.95 21.21
CA SER A 135 0.88 -11.43 22.45
C SER A 135 2.29 -11.99 22.69
N ASP A 136 3.14 -11.20 23.34
CA ASP A 136 4.50 -11.53 23.81
C ASP A 136 4.55 -12.59 24.94
N GLY A 137 3.42 -13.20 25.30
CA GLY A 137 3.33 -14.15 26.41
C GLY A 137 3.06 -13.50 27.77
N ARG A 138 2.98 -12.17 27.85
CA ARG A 138 2.56 -11.40 29.04
C ARG A 138 1.21 -10.70 28.87
N ASN A 139 0.39 -11.17 27.92
CA ASN A 139 -0.85 -10.53 27.48
C ASN A 139 -0.69 -9.11 26.94
N GLN A 140 0.54 -8.64 26.66
CA GLN A 140 0.72 -7.38 25.95
C GLN A 140 0.68 -7.65 24.43
N PRO A 141 -0.07 -6.85 23.66
CA PRO A 141 -0.07 -6.95 22.22
C PRO A 141 1.32 -6.57 21.70
N TRP A 142 1.95 -7.46 20.92
CA TRP A 142 3.23 -7.15 20.30
C TRP A 142 3.04 -6.74 18.85
N PRO A 143 3.44 -5.51 18.45
CA PRO A 143 3.30 -5.08 17.06
C PRO A 143 4.21 -5.94 16.18
N THR A 144 3.57 -6.75 15.35
CA THR A 144 4.25 -7.61 14.37
C THR A 144 4.71 -6.81 13.15
N LEU A 145 4.05 -5.67 12.91
CA LEU A 145 4.32 -4.68 11.89
C LEU A 145 3.80 -3.34 12.43
N VAL A 146 4.59 -2.28 12.33
CA VAL A 146 4.10 -0.90 12.49
C VAL A 146 4.03 -0.29 11.11
N SER A 147 2.89 0.31 10.79
CA SER A 147 2.63 0.95 9.49
C SER A 147 2.38 2.44 9.66
N VAL A 148 3.04 3.25 8.84
CA VAL A 148 2.68 4.65 8.63
C VAL A 148 1.72 4.72 7.45
N ARG A 149 0.61 5.42 7.64
CA ARG A 149 -0.33 5.74 6.56
C ARG A 149 -0.77 7.20 6.70
N GLN A 150 -0.61 7.98 5.65
CA GLN A 150 -1.24 9.29 5.60
C GLN A 150 -2.73 9.11 5.32
N MET A 151 -3.59 9.56 6.24
CA MET A 151 -5.04 9.61 6.01
C MET A 151 -5.38 10.94 5.33
N THR A 152 -5.96 10.88 4.14
CA THR A 152 -6.59 12.01 3.45
C THR A 152 -7.98 12.26 3.97
#